data_AF-A0A1J7CGC0-F1
#
_entry.id   AF-A0A1J7CGC0-F1
#
_cell.length_a   1.000
_cell.length_b   1.000
_cell.length_c   1.000
_cell.angle_alpha   90.00
_cell.angle_beta   90.00
_cell.angle_gamma   90.00
#
_symmetry.space_group_name_H-M   'P 1'
#
loop_
_entity.id
_entity.type
_entity.pdbx_description
1 polymer ?
#
loop_
_entity_poly.entity_id
_entity_poly.type
_entity_poly.pdbx_seq_one_letter_code
_entity_poly.pdbx_strand_id
1 'polypeptide(L)'
;MDFFKNVTIEDFNTRFLIELNSVTEFTQYNDPNDFFEPEQEYGNHIMRCQENELNFIRNTIKANLTAHRITITAEEFKQIVQSKREQIIASRPRAIDQFIERITVTYIDPEQSEREHKFFLHRYLHKFWKSMQSIINH
;
A
#
# COMPACT_ATOMS: atom_id res chain seq x y z
N MET A 1 20.61 -1.28 28.13
CA MET A 1 19.66 -2.41 28.13
C MET A 1 19.31 -2.75 26.70
N ASP A 2 19.24 -4.03 26.36
CA ASP A 2 18.68 -4.46 25.09
C ASP A 2 17.15 -4.49 25.19
N PHE A 3 16.50 -3.65 24.37
CA PHE A 3 15.05 -3.52 24.36
C PHE A 3 14.37 -4.44 23.35
N PHE A 4 15.14 -5.21 22.58
CA PHE A 4 14.63 -6.19 21.63
C PHE A 4 15.00 -7.61 22.08
N LYS A 5 14.17 -8.22 22.92
CA LYS A 5 14.42 -9.57 23.40
C LYS A 5 14.37 -10.55 22.23
N ASN A 6 15.52 -11.17 21.91
CA ASN A 6 15.67 -12.19 20.86
C ASN A 6 15.26 -11.73 19.45
N VAL A 7 15.22 -10.42 19.20
CA VAL A 7 14.96 -9.86 17.86
C VAL A 7 16.11 -8.92 17.55
N THR A 8 16.87 -9.23 16.52
CA THR A 8 18.00 -8.43 16.08
C THR A 8 17.52 -7.30 15.16
N ILE A 9 18.37 -6.28 14.96
CA ILE A 9 18.11 -5.24 13.96
C ILE A 9 17.97 -5.84 12.56
N GLU A 10 18.70 -6.91 12.27
CA GLU A 10 18.64 -7.63 10.99
C GLU A 10 17.27 -8.31 10.78
N ASP A 11 16.64 -8.81 11.85
CA ASP A 11 15.29 -9.38 11.78
C ASP A 11 14.24 -8.32 11.41
N PHE A 12 14.37 -7.10 11.96
CA PHE A 12 13.51 -5.98 11.59
C PHE A 12 13.67 -5.63 10.10
N ASN A 13 14.91 -5.51 9.63
CA ASN A 13 15.19 -5.19 8.23
C ASN A 13 14.71 -6.30 7.29
N THR A 14 14.93 -7.57 7.63
CA THR A 14 14.47 -8.72 6.84
C THR A 14 12.95 -8.74 6.74
N ARG A 15 12.24 -8.56 7.87
CA ARG A 15 10.78 -8.46 7.89
C ARG A 15 10.28 -7.32 7.00
N PHE A 16 10.87 -6.13 7.14
CA PHE A 16 10.51 -4.96 6.33
C PHE A 16 10.72 -5.21 4.84
N LEU A 17 11.84 -5.82 4.45
CA LEU A 17 12.14 -6.16 3.06
C LEU A 17 11.16 -7.17 2.47
N ILE A 18 10.80 -8.21 3.23
CA ILE A 18 9.79 -9.19 2.80
C ILE A 18 8.45 -8.49 2.56
N GLU A 19 8.03 -7.62 3.49
CA GLU A 19 6.77 -6.90 3.38
C GLU A 19 6.78 -5.92 2.19
N LEU A 20 7.86 -5.16 2.03
CA LEU A 20 8.04 -4.22 0.93
C LEU A 20 8.05 -4.91 -0.43
N ASN A 21 8.71 -6.07 -0.56
CA ASN A 21 8.78 -6.80 -1.83
C ASN A 21 7.57 -7.73 -2.07
N SER A 22 6.58 -7.75 -1.17
CA SER A 22 5.38 -8.58 -1.34
C SER A 22 4.48 -8.11 -2.49
N VAL A 23 4.59 -6.84 -2.89
CA VAL A 23 3.84 -6.24 -3.99
C VAL A 23 4.81 -5.46 -4.87
N THR A 24 5.24 -6.08 -5.98
CA THR A 24 6.16 -5.46 -6.96
C THR A 24 5.55 -5.28 -8.34
N GLU A 25 4.33 -5.78 -8.54
CA GLU A 25 3.60 -5.71 -9.79
C GLU A 25 2.29 -4.94 -9.58
N PHE A 26 2.05 -3.94 -10.42
CA PHE A 26 0.83 -3.14 -10.40
C PHE A 26 0.18 -3.23 -11.77
N THR A 27 -1.12 -3.54 -11.80
CA THR A 27 -1.88 -3.65 -13.05
C THR A 27 -2.88 -2.52 -13.14
N GLN A 28 -2.82 -1.76 -14.22
CA GLN A 28 -3.72 -0.65 -14.50
C GLN A 28 -4.53 -0.94 -15.76
N TYR A 29 -5.85 -0.90 -15.65
CA TYR A 29 -6.72 -0.93 -16.82
C TYR A 29 -6.81 0.47 -17.42
N ASN A 30 -6.71 0.59 -18.74
CA ASN A 30 -6.92 1.86 -19.46
C ASN A 30 -8.42 2.20 -19.55
N ASP A 31 -9.14 2.21 -18.42
CA ASP A 31 -10.48 2.78 -18.27
C ASP A 31 -10.36 4.20 -17.69
N PRO A 32 -10.90 5.24 -18.35
CA PRO A 32 -10.94 6.61 -17.81
C PRO A 32 -11.57 6.74 -16.41
N ASN A 33 -12.37 5.76 -15.98
CA ASN A 33 -13.02 5.76 -14.67
C ASN A 33 -12.22 5.01 -13.59
N ASP A 34 -11.17 4.27 -13.96
CA ASP A 34 -10.37 3.41 -13.06
C ASP A 34 -8.86 3.71 -13.18
N PHE A 35 -8.55 4.91 -13.64
CA PHE A 35 -7.18 5.40 -13.76
C PHE A 35 -6.63 5.76 -12.37
N PHE A 36 -5.56 5.08 -11.96
CA PHE A 36 -4.76 5.47 -10.80
C PHE A 36 -3.34 5.82 -11.23
N GLU A 37 -2.68 6.70 -10.47
CA GLU A 37 -1.25 6.98 -10.68
C GLU A 37 -0.44 5.86 -9.99
N PRO A 38 0.34 5.04 -10.73
CA PRO A 38 1.12 3.96 -10.12
C PRO A 38 2.06 4.47 -9.01
N GLU A 39 2.55 5.70 -9.16
CA GLU A 39 3.38 6.38 -8.16
C GLU A 39 2.68 6.58 -6.82
N GLN A 40 1.39 6.92 -6.88
CA GLN A 40 0.57 7.04 -5.69
C GLN A 40 0.39 5.69 -5.01
N GLU A 41 0.19 4.61 -5.78
CA GLU A 41 -0.09 3.30 -5.20
C GLU A 41 1.13 2.62 -4.58
N TYR A 42 2.28 2.62 -5.24
CA TYR A 42 3.47 2.12 -4.58
C TYR A 42 3.92 3.03 -3.43
N GLY A 43 3.64 4.35 -3.51
CA GLY A 43 3.82 5.28 -2.41
C GLY A 43 2.98 4.90 -1.19
N ASN A 44 1.69 4.61 -1.38
CA ASN A 44 0.79 4.12 -0.34
C ASN A 44 1.29 2.79 0.27
N HIS A 45 1.76 1.87 -0.58
CA HIS A 45 2.34 0.61 -0.14
C HIS A 45 3.56 0.80 0.77
N ILE A 46 4.50 1.67 0.36
CA ILE A 46 5.69 2.01 1.15
C ILE A 46 5.28 2.61 2.51
N MET A 47 4.35 3.57 2.53
CA MET A 47 3.86 4.18 3.78
C MET A 47 3.28 3.13 4.73
N ARG A 48 2.45 2.22 4.22
CA ARG A 48 1.87 1.13 5.01
C ARG A 48 2.93 0.21 5.59
N CYS A 49 3.95 -0.16 4.81
CA CYS A 49 5.07 -0.97 5.29
C CYS A 49 5.84 -0.26 6.42
N GLN A 50 6.07 1.06 6.29
CA GLN A 50 6.72 1.86 7.32
C GLN A 50 5.88 1.95 8.61
N GLU A 51 4.57 2.10 8.50
CA GLU A 51 3.66 2.13 9.64
C GLU A 51 3.61 0.77 10.36
N ASN A 52 3.50 -0.32 9.61
CA ASN A 52 3.50 -1.68 10.15
C ASN A 52 4.80 -1.99 10.88
N GLU A 53 5.94 -1.56 10.34
CA GLU A 53 7.21 -1.69 11.01
C GLU A 53 7.28 -0.89 12.31
N LEU A 54 6.83 0.36 12.32
CA LEU A 54 6.80 1.17 13.54
C LEU A 54 5.93 0.52 14.63
N ASN A 55 4.79 -0.04 14.24
CA ASN A 55 3.92 -0.78 15.15
C ASN A 55 4.59 -2.05 15.67
N PHE A 56 5.33 -2.76 14.82
CA PHE A 56 6.11 -3.92 15.23
C PHE A 56 7.21 -3.55 16.24
N ILE A 57 7.98 -2.47 16.01
CA ILE A 57 8.98 -1.95 16.96
C ILE A 57 8.33 -1.64 18.32
N ARG A 58 7.21 -0.90 18.32
CA ARG A 58 6.47 -0.57 19.55
C ARG A 58 6.04 -1.82 20.29
N ASN A 59 5.49 -2.81 19.60
CA ASN A 59 4.97 -4.02 20.20
C ASN A 59 6.10 -4.89 20.79
N THR A 60 7.24 -4.99 20.09
CA THR A 60 8.42 -5.72 20.58
C THR A 60 8.97 -5.08 21.86
N ILE A 61 9.10 -3.74 21.90
CA ILE A 61 9.55 -3.03 23.10
C ILE A 61 8.55 -3.24 24.25
N LYS A 62 7.24 -3.07 24.00
CA LYS A 62 6.20 -3.29 25.02
C LYS A 62 6.25 -4.71 25.58
N ALA A 63 6.33 -5.72 24.71
CA ALA A 63 6.40 -7.12 25.12
C ALA A 63 7.63 -7.38 26.00
N ASN A 64 8.78 -6.80 25.67
CA ASN A 64 9.99 -6.91 26.48
C ASN A 64 9.84 -6.22 27.85
N LEU A 65 9.34 -4.98 27.89
CA LEU A 65 9.09 -4.27 29.15
C LEU A 65 8.14 -5.06 30.06
N THR A 66 7.05 -5.60 29.51
CA THR A 66 6.10 -6.45 30.24
C THR A 66 6.77 -7.73 30.75
N ALA A 67 7.55 -8.42 29.93
CA ALA A 67 8.22 -9.67 30.31
C ALA A 67 9.24 -9.47 31.45
N HIS A 68 9.88 -8.31 31.50
CA HIS A 68 10.86 -7.96 32.54
C HIS A 68 10.28 -7.13 33.68
N ARG A 69 8.96 -6.89 33.69
CA ARG A 69 8.25 -6.07 34.69
C ARG A 69 8.85 -4.67 34.86
N ILE A 70 9.33 -4.09 33.76
CA ILE A 70 9.92 -2.74 33.74
C ILE A 70 8.79 -1.74 33.51
N THR A 71 8.69 -0.75 34.40
CA THR A 71 7.76 0.37 34.27
C THR A 71 8.54 1.61 33.84
N ILE A 72 8.07 2.25 32.77
CA ILE A 72 8.62 3.53 32.28
C ILE A 72 7.47 4.49 31.97
N THR A 73 7.78 5.77 31.91
CA THR A 73 6.85 6.81 31.49
C THR A 73 6.54 6.73 29.99
N ALA A 74 5.44 7.36 29.58
CA ALA A 74 5.09 7.44 28.16
C ALA A 74 6.15 8.19 27.33
N GLU A 75 6.83 9.17 27.93
CA GLU A 75 7.86 9.96 27.26
C GLU A 75 9.14 9.15 27.06
N GLU A 76 9.59 8.42 28.08
CA GLU A 76 10.70 7.47 27.95
C GLU A 76 10.41 6.40 26.90
N PHE A 77 9.18 5.87 26.86
CA PHE A 77 8.79 4.90 25.84
C PHE A 77 8.89 5.49 24.42
N LYS A 78 8.43 6.72 24.21
CA LYS A 78 8.55 7.41 22.92
C LYS A 78 10.02 7.60 22.52
N GLN A 79 10.87 8.03 23.44
CA GLN A 79 12.29 8.23 23.20
C GLN A 79 13.01 6.92 22.85
N ILE A 80 12.70 5.82 23.56
CA ILE A 80 13.25 4.50 23.26
C ILE A 80 12.80 4.04 21.87
N VAL A 81 11.51 4.13 21.55
CA VAL A 81 10.97 3.76 20.24
C VAL A 81 11.64 4.56 19.13
N GLN A 82 11.77 5.88 19.29
CA GLN A 82 12.40 6.75 18.30
C GLN A 82 13.87 6.40 18.10
N SER A 83 14.65 6.30 19.17
CA SER A 83 16.08 5.95 19.10
C SER A 83 16.29 4.58 18.44
N LYS A 84 15.44 3.60 18.76
CA LYS A 84 15.52 2.27 18.16
C LYS A 84 15.11 2.25 16.69
N ARG A 85 14.08 3.01 16.31
CA ARG A 85 13.69 3.21 14.92
C ARG A 85 14.86 3.80 14.11
N GLU A 86 15.52 4.82 14.63
CA GLU A 86 16.68 5.44 13.97
C GLU A 86 17.83 4.46 13.79
N GLN A 87 18.13 3.63 14.81
CA GLN A 87 19.14 2.57 14.71
C GLN A 87 18.81 1.56 13.59
N ILE A 88 17.56 1.13 13.51
CA ILE A 88 17.11 0.19 12.47
C ILE A 88 17.23 0.84 11.08
N ILE A 89 16.70 2.05 10.92
CA ILE A 89 16.73 2.76 9.63
C ILE A 89 18.17 3.02 9.17
N ALA A 90 19.07 3.41 10.08
CA ALA A 90 20.47 3.67 9.74
C ALA A 90 21.21 2.42 9.24
N SER A 91 20.80 1.23 9.70
CA SER A 91 21.35 -0.05 9.24
C SER A 91 20.69 -0.59 7.96
N ARG A 92 19.59 0.04 7.50
CA ARG A 92 18.83 -0.47 6.37
C ARG A 92 19.57 -0.18 5.07
N PRO A 93 19.69 -1.16 4.17
CA PRO A 93 20.11 -0.91 2.79
C PRO A 93 19.20 0.14 2.13
N ARG A 94 19.58 0.69 0.97
CA ARG A 94 18.69 1.55 0.15
C ARG A 94 17.54 0.76 -0.49
N ALA A 95 16.78 0.07 0.35
CA ALA A 95 15.80 -0.92 0.01
C ALA A 95 14.56 -0.33 -0.65
N ILE A 96 14.20 0.90 -0.29
CA ILE A 96 13.06 1.61 -0.88
C ILE A 96 13.41 2.02 -2.32
N ASP A 97 14.59 2.58 -2.54
CA ASP A 97 15.06 2.95 -3.88
C ASP A 97 15.14 1.69 -4.79
N GLN A 98 15.75 0.62 -4.28
CA GLN A 98 15.83 -0.66 -4.99
C GLN A 98 14.47 -1.31 -5.23
N PHE A 99 13.51 -1.13 -4.32
CA PHE A 99 12.15 -1.57 -4.51
C PHE A 99 11.50 -0.81 -5.66
N ILE A 100 11.58 0.53 -5.66
CA ILE A 100 11.02 1.39 -6.71
C ILE A 100 11.57 1.01 -8.09
N GLU A 101 12.88 0.77 -8.19
CA GLU A 101 13.53 0.32 -9.44
C GLU A 101 13.01 -1.02 -9.97
N ARG A 102 12.44 -1.87 -9.09
CA ARG A 102 11.92 -3.21 -9.44
C ARG A 102 10.42 -3.23 -9.70
N ILE A 103 9.72 -2.11 -9.48
CA ILE A 103 8.28 -2.04 -9.71
C ILE A 103 8.00 -2.21 -11.19
N THR A 104 7.12 -3.15 -11.51
CA THR A 104 6.63 -3.35 -12.87
C THR A 104 5.17 -2.92 -12.93
N VAL A 105 4.85 -2.00 -13.85
CA VAL A 105 3.48 -1.56 -14.11
C VAL A 105 3.01 -2.14 -15.44
N THR A 106 1.92 -2.89 -15.40
CA THR A 106 1.31 -3.47 -16.60
C THR A 106 0.04 -2.71 -16.94
N TYR A 107 -0.03 -2.17 -18.15
CA TYR A 107 -1.22 -1.50 -18.67
C TYR A 107 -2.04 -2.47 -19.51
N ILE A 108 -3.31 -2.66 -19.16
CA ILE A 108 -4.25 -3.51 -19.89
C ILE A 108 -5.26 -2.62 -20.60
N ASP A 109 -5.27 -2.64 -21.93
CA ASP A 109 -6.34 -2.04 -22.69
C ASP A 109 -7.62 -2.87 -22.56
N PRO A 110 -8.77 -2.27 -22.17
CA PRO A 110 -10.03 -3.00 -22.17
C PRO A 110 -10.36 -3.44 -23.60
N GLU A 111 -10.75 -4.71 -23.76
CA GLU A 111 -11.08 -5.29 -25.06
C GLU A 111 -12.11 -4.44 -25.81
N GLN A 112 -11.98 -4.35 -27.14
CA GLN A 112 -12.90 -3.59 -28.01
C GLN A 112 -14.38 -3.98 -27.79
N SER A 113 -14.65 -5.22 -27.38
CA SER A 113 -15.99 -5.78 -27.15
C SER A 113 -16.78 -5.04 -26.05
N GLU A 114 -16.12 -4.57 -24.98
CA GLU A 114 -16.76 -3.81 -23.89
C GLU A 114 -17.02 -2.36 -24.29
N ARG A 115 -16.12 -1.76 -25.07
CA ARG A 115 -16.34 -0.41 -25.65
C ARG A 115 -17.54 -0.42 -26.59
N GLU A 116 -17.64 -1.42 -27.46
CA GLU A 116 -18.75 -1.55 -28.40
C GLU A 116 -20.08 -1.82 -27.70
N HIS A 117 -20.13 -2.67 -26.66
CA HIS A 117 -21.36 -2.93 -25.90
C HIS A 117 -21.92 -1.68 -25.21
N LYS A 118 -21.06 -0.87 -24.58
CA LYS A 118 -21.48 0.39 -23.93
C LYS A 118 -22.05 1.38 -24.95
N PHE A 119 -21.41 1.52 -26.11
CA PHE A 119 -21.91 2.36 -27.21
C PHE A 119 -23.21 1.82 -27.83
N PHE A 120 -23.34 0.50 -28.00
CA PHE A 120 -24.55 -0.13 -28.55
C PHE A 120 -25.74 0.05 -27.62
N LEU A 121 -25.58 -0.19 -26.31
CA LEU A 121 -26.62 0.02 -25.30
C LEU A 121 -27.09 1.47 -25.26
N HIS A 122 -26.15 2.42 -25.25
CA HIS A 122 -26.50 3.85 -25.25
C HIS A 122 -27.24 4.26 -26.54
N ARG A 123 -26.82 3.76 -27.70
CA ARG A 123 -27.45 4.06 -28.99
C ARG A 123 -28.86 3.45 -29.11
N TYR A 124 -29.06 2.24 -28.60
CA TYR A 124 -30.37 1.58 -28.57
C TYR A 124 -31.32 2.25 -27.58
N LEU A 125 -30.86 2.54 -26.35
CA LEU A 125 -31.66 3.23 -25.34
C LEU A 125 -32.10 4.62 -25.82
N HIS A 126 -31.20 5.38 -26.45
CA HIS A 126 -31.54 6.70 -26.98
C HIS A 126 -32.54 6.63 -28.16
N LYS A 127 -32.38 5.65 -29.07
CA LYS A 127 -33.37 5.42 -30.14
C LYS A 127 -34.73 4.99 -29.59
N PHE A 128 -34.74 4.07 -28.64
CA PHE A 128 -35.95 3.57 -28.00
C PHE A 128 -36.68 4.69 -27.24
N TRP A 129 -35.94 5.53 -26.51
CA TRP A 129 -36.49 6.67 -25.80
C TRP A 129 -37.08 7.73 -26.74
N LYS A 130 -36.42 8.02 -27.88
CA LYS A 130 -36.99 8.88 -28.93
C LYS A 130 -38.26 8.31 -29.55
N SER A 131 -38.33 7.00 -29.78
CA SER A 131 -39.54 6.33 -30.29
C SER A 131 -40.68 6.39 -29.27
N MET A 132 -40.39 6.19 -27.98
CA MET A 132 -41.39 6.31 -26.90
C MET A 132 -41.94 7.74 -26.79
N GLN A 133 -41.09 8.77 -26.88
CA GLN A 133 -41.55 10.17 -26.90
C GLN A 133 -42.43 10.49 -28.10
N SER A 134 -42.17 9.89 -29.27
CA SER A 134 -43.00 10.07 -30.47
C SER A 134 -44.39 9.45 -30.34
N ILE A 135 -44.55 8.40 -29.52
CA ILE A 135 -45.83 7.73 -29.28
C ILE A 135 -46.65 8.47 -28.22
N ILE A 136 -46.00 9.11 -27.25
CA ILE A 136 -46.66 9.87 -26.18
C ILE A 136 -47.20 11.23 -26.68
N ASN A 137 -46.62 11.78 -27.74
CA ASN A 137 -47.01 13.07 -28.32
C ASN A 137 -47.97 12.95 -29.53
N HIS A 138 -48.61 11.80 -29.73
CA HIS A 138 -49.57 11.55 -30.80
C HIS A 138 -50.90 11.01 -30.26
#